data_AF-A0A970NAF5-F1
#
_entry.id   AF-A0A970NAF5-F1
#
_cell.length_a   1.000
_cell.length_b   1.000
_cell.length_c   1.000
_cell.angle_alpha   90.00
_cell.angle_beta   90.00
_cell.angle_gamma   90.00
#
_symmetry.space_group_name_H-M   'P 1'
#
loop_
_entity.id
_entity.type
_entity.pdbx_description
1 polymer ?
#
loop_
_entity_poly.entity_id
_entity_poly.type
_entity_poly.pdbx_seq_one_letter_code
_entity_poly.pdbx_strand_id
1 'polypeptide(L)'
;NACETKIVVTMNARSLYNFLTVRLCTRAQWEIRKMAELIRAELIKVSPLLFELTGPICEREGYCPEGKFSCGRYPVKERKRRVFRGTN
;
A
#
# COMPACT_ATOMS: atom_id res chain seq x y z
N ASN A 1 -15.07 -8.45 -16.22
CA ASN A 1 -14.63 -9.86 -16.30
C ASN A 1 -14.91 -10.51 -14.96
N ALA A 2 -15.65 -11.61 -14.93
CA ALA A 2 -16.09 -12.28 -13.68
C ALA A 2 -15.96 -13.81 -13.74
N CYS A 3 -15.23 -14.35 -14.72
CA CYS A 3 -14.94 -15.78 -14.79
C CYS A 3 -13.92 -16.14 -13.70
N GLU A 4 -14.24 -17.14 -12.87
CA GLU A 4 -13.33 -17.63 -11.83
C GLU A 4 -12.04 -18.18 -12.47
N THR A 5 -10.90 -17.86 -11.89
CA THR A 5 -9.61 -18.43 -12.29
C THR A 5 -8.81 -18.77 -11.05
N LYS A 6 -8.14 -19.93 -11.07
CA LYS A 6 -7.26 -20.39 -9.99
C LYS A 6 -5.82 -20.19 -10.43
N ILE A 7 -5.02 -19.53 -9.59
CA ILE A 7 -3.62 -19.22 -9.86
C ILE A 7 -2.76 -19.59 -8.66
N VAL A 8 -1.57 -20.10 -8.91
CA VAL A 8 -0.52 -20.29 -7.90
C VAL A 8 0.57 -19.25 -8.17
N VAL A 9 0.93 -18.48 -7.16
CA VAL A 9 1.89 -17.39 -7.28
C VAL A 9 2.98 -17.54 -6.24
N THR A 10 4.24 -17.51 -6.67
CA THR A 10 5.40 -17.54 -5.78
C THR A 10 6.14 -16.21 -5.90
N MET A 11 6.37 -15.55 -4.77
CA MET A 11 7.04 -14.24 -4.71
C MET A 11 8.04 -14.24 -3.56
N ASN A 12 9.20 -13.62 -3.78
CA ASN A 12 10.14 -13.35 -2.69
C ASN A 12 9.61 -12.22 -1.78
N ALA A 13 10.23 -12.04 -0.61
CA ALA A 13 9.81 -11.05 0.38
C ALA A 13 9.80 -9.60 -0.17
N ARG A 14 10.78 -9.23 -1.00
CA ARG A 14 10.84 -7.89 -1.62
C ARG A 14 9.69 -7.67 -2.59
N SER A 15 9.36 -8.68 -3.40
CA SER A 15 8.25 -8.64 -4.33
C SER A 15 6.90 -8.57 -3.60
N LEU A 16 6.74 -9.32 -2.50
CA LEU A 16 5.57 -9.22 -1.63
C LEU A 16 5.45 -7.81 -1.02
N TYR A 17 6.56 -7.25 -0.55
CA TYR A 17 6.58 -5.90 -0.01
C TYR A 17 6.06 -4.87 -1.03
N ASN A 18 6.58 -4.92 -2.25
CA ASN A 18 6.14 -4.04 -3.34
C ASN A 18 4.67 -4.29 -3.71
N PHE A 19 4.25 -5.55 -3.80
CA PHE A 19 2.86 -5.91 -4.09
C PHE A 19 1.89 -5.30 -3.07
N LEU A 20 2.15 -5.48 -1.77
CA LEU A 20 1.33 -4.93 -0.70
C LEU A 20 1.32 -3.39 -0.74
N THR A 21 2.47 -2.77 -1.00
CA THR A 21 2.62 -1.31 -1.08
C THR A 21 1.69 -0.68 -2.11
N VAL A 22 1.53 -1.32 -3.27
CA VAL A 22 0.68 -0.81 -4.36
C VAL A 22 -0.77 -1.27 -4.20
N ARG A 23 -1.01 -2.54 -3.84
CA ARG A 23 -2.35 -3.15 -3.85
C ARG A 23 -3.18 -2.85 -2.61
N LEU A 24 -2.58 -2.45 -1.51
CA LEU A 24 -3.30 -1.95 -0.33
C LEU A 24 -3.72 -0.48 -0.46
N CYS A 25 -3.30 0.22 -1.52
CA CYS A 25 -3.78 1.57 -1.79
C CYS A 25 -5.29 1.57 -2.05
N THR A 26 -6.01 2.59 -1.55
CA THR A 26 -7.46 2.73 -1.75
C THR A 26 -7.86 3.02 -3.20
N ARG A 27 -6.91 3.36 -4.07
CA ARG A 27 -7.12 3.47 -5.53
C ARG A 27 -7.12 2.13 -6.24
N ALA A 28 -6.54 1.09 -5.65
CA ALA A 28 -6.53 -0.22 -6.26
C ALA A 28 -7.97 -0.76 -6.33
N GLN A 29 -8.26 -1.58 -7.34
CA GLN A 29 -9.55 -2.26 -7.47
C GLN A 29 -9.86 -3.04 -6.18
N TRP A 30 -11.10 -2.94 -5.72
CA TRP A 30 -11.47 -3.43 -4.40
C TRP A 30 -11.24 -4.95 -4.24
N GLU A 31 -11.39 -5.73 -5.32
CA GLU A 31 -11.16 -7.18 -5.35
C GLU A 31 -9.71 -7.54 -5.03
N ILE A 32 -8.74 -6.94 -5.73
CA ILE A 32 -7.32 -7.19 -5.50
C ILE A 32 -6.86 -6.62 -4.16
N ARG A 33 -7.45 -5.50 -3.71
CA ARG A 33 -7.16 -4.94 -2.39
C ARG A 33 -7.58 -5.90 -1.28
N LYS A 34 -8.81 -6.44 -1.35
CA LYS A 34 -9.30 -7.44 -0.39
C LYS A 34 -8.40 -8.69 -0.39
N MET A 35 -7.97 -9.16 -1.56
CA MET A 35 -7.02 -10.26 -1.66
C MET A 35 -5.67 -9.93 -1.00
N ALA A 36 -5.14 -8.72 -1.23
CA ALA A 36 -3.88 -8.28 -0.63
C ALA A 36 -3.96 -8.15 0.90
N GLU A 37 -5.11 -7.71 1.45
CA GLU A 37 -5.36 -7.67 2.90
C GLU A 37 -5.29 -9.08 3.52
N LEU A 38 -5.90 -10.07 2.87
CA LEU A 38 -5.84 -11.47 3.30
C LEU A 38 -4.42 -12.02 3.23
N ILE A 39 -3.68 -11.76 2.14
CA ILE A 39 -2.28 -12.14 2.00
C ILE A 39 -1.43 -11.53 3.12
N ARG A 40 -1.60 -10.23 3.40
CA ARG A 40 -0.88 -9.55 4.49
C ARG A 40 -1.17 -10.19 5.85
N ALA A 41 -2.42 -10.54 6.14
CA ALA A 41 -2.78 -11.19 7.39
C ALA A 41 -2.06 -12.53 7.59
N GLU A 42 -1.95 -13.36 6.55
CA GLU A 42 -1.18 -14.61 6.62
C GLU A 42 0.32 -14.37 6.74
N LEU A 43 0.87 -13.38 6.03
CA LEU A 43 2.29 -13.06 6.12
C LEU A 43 2.72 -12.57 7.50
N ILE A 44 1.87 -11.80 8.19
CA ILE A 44 2.12 -11.35 9.57
C ILE A 44 2.19 -12.54 10.53
N LYS A 45 1.36 -13.56 10.34
CA LYS A 45 1.42 -14.79 11.15
C LYS A 45 2.73 -15.55 10.94
N VAL A 46 3.22 -15.61 9.71
CA VAL A 46 4.45 -16.33 9.36
C VAL A 46 5.71 -15.57 9.81
N SER A 47 5.76 -14.25 9.60
CA SER A 47 6.91 -13.43 9.97
C SER A 47 6.48 -12.01 10.32
N PRO A 48 6.15 -11.74 11.59
CA PRO A 48 5.70 -10.42 12.02
C PRO A 48 6.80 -9.36 11.82
N LEU A 49 8.05 -9.69 12.15
CA LEU A 49 9.22 -8.83 11.99
C LEU A 49 9.38 -8.22 10.59
N LEU A 50 8.98 -8.94 9.54
CA LEU A 50 9.09 -8.48 8.16
C LEU A 50 7.84 -7.75 7.67
N PHE A 51 6.65 -8.17 8.11
CA PHE A 51 5.38 -7.77 7.48
C PHE A 51 4.48 -6.88 8.35
N GLU A 52 4.76 -6.70 9.64
CA GLU A 52 3.93 -5.87 10.54
C GLU A 52 3.79 -4.42 10.04
N LEU A 53 4.91 -3.84 9.60
CA LEU A 53 4.99 -2.48 9.06
C LEU A 53 4.69 -2.39 7.56
N THR A 54 4.24 -3.49 6.93
CA THR A 54 3.81 -3.43 5.53
C THR A 54 2.45 -2.77 5.42
N GLY A 55 2.30 -1.94 4.39
CA GLY A 55 1.11 -1.15 4.18
C GLY A 55 1.25 -0.32 2.90
N PRO A 56 0.22 0.44 2.52
CA PRO A 56 0.31 1.36 1.40
C PRO A 56 1.42 2.39 1.65
N ILE A 57 2.11 2.79 0.58
CA ILE A 57 3.28 3.69 0.64
C ILE A 57 3.00 4.97 1.45
N CYS A 58 1.77 5.47 1.40
CA CYS A 58 1.37 6.68 2.09
C CYS A 58 1.36 6.56 3.62
N GLU A 59 1.09 5.37 4.16
CA GLU A 59 1.13 5.10 5.60
C GLU A 59 2.59 5.09 6.11
N ARG A 60 3.50 4.49 5.33
CA ARG A 60 4.93 4.44 5.68
C ARG A 60 5.61 5.81 5.58
N GLU A 61 5.39 6.52 4.48
CA GLU A 61 6.05 7.80 4.20
C GLU A 61 5.35 8.98 4.89
N GLY A 62 4.13 8.79 5.36
CA GLY A 62 3.28 9.83 5.92
C GLY A 62 2.87 10.90 4.89
N TYR A 63 3.03 10.63 3.60
CA TYR A 63 2.55 11.47 2.49
C TYR A 63 2.20 10.62 1.28
N CYS A 64 1.27 11.09 0.46
CA CYS A 64 0.90 10.42 -0.78
C CYS A 64 1.87 10.80 -1.92
N PRO A 65 2.55 9.82 -2.57
CA PRO A 65 3.47 10.10 -3.68
C PRO A 65 2.74 10.35 -5.01
N GLU A 66 1.46 9.98 -5.12
CA GLU A 66 0.65 10.06 -6.35
C GLU A 66 0.26 11.49 -6.76
N GLY A 67 0.58 12.51 -5.96
CA GLY A 67 0.32 13.93 -6.29
C GLY A 67 -1.16 14.19 -6.60
N LYS A 68 -1.45 14.69 -7.81
CA LYS A 68 -2.83 14.95 -8.30
C LYS A 68 -3.72 13.71 -8.26
N PHE A 69 -3.12 12.52 -8.34
CA PHE A 69 -3.81 11.24 -8.26
C PHE A 69 -3.86 10.70 -6.82
N SER A 70 -3.76 11.54 -5.80
CA SER A 70 -3.90 11.09 -4.42
C SER A 70 -5.28 10.46 -4.17
N CYS A 71 -5.29 9.44 -3.33
CA CYS A 71 -6.52 8.86 -2.81
C CYS A 71 -7.15 9.68 -1.67
N GLY A 72 -6.54 10.81 -1.29
CA GLY A 72 -7.03 11.72 -0.25
C GLY A 72 -6.74 11.29 1.19
N ARG A 73 -6.27 10.05 1.43
CA ARG A 73 -6.00 9.54 2.79
C ARG A 73 -4.82 10.22 3.50
N TYR A 74 -3.84 10.68 2.73
CA TYR A 74 -2.64 11.36 3.23
C TYR A 74 -2.33 12.62 2.41
N PRO A 75 -1.72 13.66 3.02
CA PRO A 75 -1.33 14.86 2.28
C PRO A 75 -0.30 14.53 1.20
N VAL A 76 -0.40 15.18 0.05
CA VAL A 76 0.60 15.04 -1.04
C VAL A 76 1.92 15.70 -0.64
N LYS A 77 3.04 15.17 -1.16
CA LYS A 77 4.40 15.65 -0.85
C LYS A 77 4.57 17.17 -1.04
N GLU A 78 3.95 17.72 -2.09
CA GLU A 78 3.96 19.16 -2.39
C GLU A 78 3.25 20.01 -1.33
N ARG A 79 2.19 19.48 -0.71
CA ARG A 79 1.49 20.14 0.42
C ARG A 79 2.35 20.16 1.68
N LYS A 80 3.07 19.07 2.00
CA LYS A 80 3.95 19.01 3.18
C LYS A 80 5.05 20.09 3.16
N ARG A 81 5.65 20.37 1.98
CA ARG A 81 6.66 21.45 1.83
C ARG A 81 6.10 22.85 2.07
N ARG A 82 4.84 23.13 1.73
CA ARG A 82 4.21 24.44 1.95
C ARG A 82 3.91 24.72 3.41
N VAL A 83 3.43 23.72 4.16
CA VAL A 83 3.07 23.90 5.58
C VAL A 83 4.29 24.22 6.43
N PHE A 84 5.44 23.58 6.17
CA PHE A 84 6.67 23.83 6.93
C PHE A 84 7.36 25.17 6.64
N ARG A 85 7.04 25.82 5.51
CA ARG A 85 7.63 27.12 5.12
C ARG A 85 6.79 28.32 5.56
N GLY A 86 5.65 28.11 6.21
CA GLY A 86 4.72 29.16 6.67
C GLY A 86 4.78 29.48 8.16
N THR A 87 5.72 28.90 8.90
CA THR A 87 6.02 29.24 10.30
C THR A 87 7.42 29.82 10.38
N ASN A 88 7.55 31.08 9.99
CA ASN A 88 8.57 32.01 10.46
C ASN A 88 8.05 33.44 10.26
#